data_AF-A0A355U6T8-F1
#
_entry.id   AF-A0A355U6T8-F1
#
_cell.length_a   1.000
_cell.length_b   1.000
_cell.length_c   1.000
_cell.angle_alpha   90.00
_cell.angle_beta   90.00
_cell.angle_gamma   90.00
#
_symmetry.space_group_name_H-M   'P 1'
#
loop_
_entity.id
_entity.type
_entity.pdbx_description
1 polymer ?
#
loop_
_entity_poly.entity_id
_entity_poly.type
_entity_poly.pdbx_seq_one_letter_code
_entity_poly.pdbx_strand_id
1 'polypeptide(L)'
;AVGMAIGTAALIIILSIYNGFDELVKSTLSNVEPDILITPAKGKVFIPEGEAFERVKRNPLVGEYDLILQENVFVDYDGHQGIAKAKGVDSTFEANSTLAEHITNGMFSLHKGQLPQMVVGAGLAY
;
A
#
# COMPACT_ATOMS: atom_id res chain seq x y z
N ALA A 1 37.90 -19.42 -25.43
CA ALA A 1 36.50 -19.58 -25.89
C ALA A 1 35.55 -19.72 -24.71
N VAL A 2 35.63 -20.79 -23.90
CA VAL A 2 34.70 -21.04 -22.78
C VAL A 2 34.67 -19.92 -21.73
N GLY A 3 35.82 -19.38 -21.31
CA GLY A 3 35.85 -18.28 -20.33
C GLY A 3 35.18 -16.98 -20.82
N MET A 4 35.29 -16.67 -22.11
CA MET A 4 34.61 -15.52 -22.71
C MET A 4 33.09 -15.76 -22.83
N ALA A 5 32.67 -16.99 -23.15
CA ALA A 5 31.27 -17.37 -23.19
C ALA A 5 30.62 -17.29 -21.79
N ILE A 6 31.32 -17.74 -20.75
CA ILE A 6 30.84 -17.63 -19.36
C ILE A 6 30.78 -16.16 -18.92
N GLY A 7 31.81 -15.37 -19.22
CA GLY A 7 31.82 -13.94 -18.86
C GLY A 7 30.70 -13.15 -19.53
N THR A 8 30.42 -13.41 -20.81
CA THR A 8 29.33 -12.76 -21.55
C THR A 8 27.96 -13.20 -21.05
N ALA A 9 27.76 -14.51 -20.80
CA ALA A 9 26.51 -15.02 -20.23
C ALA A 9 26.23 -14.44 -18.83
N ALA A 10 27.25 -14.36 -17.97
CA ALA A 10 27.13 -13.76 -16.64
C ALA A 10 26.70 -12.29 -16.71
N LEU A 11 27.30 -11.51 -17.62
CA LEU A 11 26.93 -10.10 -17.81
C LEU A 11 25.49 -9.93 -18.31
N ILE A 12 25.05 -10.77 -19.26
CA ILE A 12 23.67 -10.77 -19.76
C ILE A 12 22.69 -11.09 -18.63
N ILE A 13 22.98 -12.11 -17.80
CA ILE A 13 22.13 -12.48 -16.66
C ILE A 13 22.03 -11.32 -15.67
N ILE A 14 23.17 -10.72 -15.29
CA ILE A 14 23.19 -9.60 -14.34
C ILE A 14 22.37 -8.43 -14.87
N LEU A 15 22.59 -8.01 -16.12
CA LEU A 15 21.84 -6.90 -16.73
C LEU A 15 20.33 -7.21 -16.85
N SER A 16 19.98 -8.46 -17.14
CA SER A 16 18.56 -8.88 -17.22
C SER A 16 17.86 -8.82 -15.88
N ILE A 17 18.54 -9.26 -14.80
CA ILE A 17 18.01 -9.13 -13.44
C ILE A 17 17.85 -7.67 -13.07
N TYR A 18 18.85 -6.82 -13.32
CA TYR A 18 18.76 -5.38 -13.01
C TYR A 18 17.59 -4.70 -13.74
N ASN A 19 17.36 -5.02 -15.01
CA ASN A 19 16.25 -4.45 -15.79
C ASN A 19 14.87 -4.88 -15.24
N GLY A 20 14.68 -6.16 -14.89
CA GLY A 20 13.40 -6.66 -14.38
C GLY A 20 13.16 -6.39 -12.89
N PHE A 21 14.23 -6.29 -12.10
CA PHE A 21 14.13 -6.11 -10.65
C PHE A 21 13.73 -4.70 -10.27
N ASP A 22 14.21 -3.67 -10.98
CA ASP A 22 13.81 -2.28 -10.72
C ASP A 22 12.29 -2.08 -10.93
N GLU A 23 11.73 -2.65 -11.99
CA GLU A 23 10.30 -2.60 -12.27
C GLU A 23 9.47 -3.39 -11.25
N LEU A 24 9.96 -4.56 -10.83
CA LEU A 24 9.31 -5.38 -9.79
C LEU A 24 9.29 -4.65 -8.44
N VAL A 25 10.40 -4.04 -8.04
CA VAL A 25 10.51 -3.31 -6.77
C VAL A 25 9.59 -2.08 -6.79
N LYS A 26 9.59 -1.32 -7.89
CA LYS A 26 8.72 -0.14 -8.05
C LYS A 26 7.24 -0.50 -8.03
N SER A 27 6.82 -1.53 -8.78
CA SER A 27 5.42 -1.96 -8.81
C SER A 27 4.94 -2.54 -7.49
N THR A 28 5.81 -3.19 -6.71
CA THR A 28 5.47 -3.71 -5.38
C THR A 28 5.28 -2.58 -4.35
N LEU A 29 6.11 -1.54 -4.42
CA LEU A 29 6.04 -0.40 -3.48
C LEU A 29 4.89 0.57 -3.83
N SER A 30 4.67 0.84 -5.11
CA SER A 30 3.73 1.88 -5.57
C SER A 30 2.25 1.58 -5.29
N ASN A 31 1.89 0.31 -5.08
CA ASN A 31 0.48 -0.06 -4.83
C ASN A 31 0.05 0.09 -3.37
N VAL A 32 1.00 0.29 -2.46
CA VAL A 32 0.73 0.32 -1.00
C VAL A 32 1.12 1.66 -0.38
N GLU A 33 2.14 2.32 -0.93
CA GLU A 33 2.66 3.58 -0.43
C GLU A 33 2.29 4.75 -1.36
N PRO A 34 1.75 5.85 -0.83
CA PRO A 34 1.46 7.04 -1.61
C PRO A 34 2.75 7.79 -1.98
N ASP A 35 2.73 8.54 -3.08
CA ASP A 35 3.85 9.40 -3.48
C ASP A 35 4.22 10.44 -2.39
N ILE A 36 3.20 10.94 -1.69
CA ILE A 36 3.34 11.91 -0.60
C ILE A 36 2.53 11.44 0.60
N LEU A 37 3.19 11.28 1.74
CA LEU A 37 2.56 10.98 3.02
C LEU A 37 2.65 12.20 3.95
N ILE A 38 1.50 12.72 4.37
CA ILE A 38 1.41 13.80 5.36
C ILE A 38 1.14 13.19 6.73
N THR A 39 2.02 13.47 7.70
CA THR A 39 1.92 12.98 9.08
C THR A 39 1.90 14.13 10.07
N PRO A 40 1.30 13.95 11.27
CA PRO A 40 1.30 14.98 12.28
C PRO A 40 2.72 15.24 12.79
N ALA A 41 3.17 16.49 12.76
CA ALA A 41 4.47 16.86 13.33
C ALA A 41 4.50 16.72 14.87
N LYS A 42 3.33 16.82 15.51
CA LYS A 42 3.14 16.65 16.96
C LYS A 42 1.81 15.94 17.23
N GLY A 43 1.80 15.09 18.26
CA GLY A 43 0.62 14.30 18.61
C GLY A 43 0.49 13.04 17.74
N LYS A 44 -0.62 12.33 17.93
CA LYS A 44 -0.89 11.03 17.27
C LYS A 44 -1.69 11.16 15.98
N VAL A 45 -2.60 12.14 15.96
CA VAL A 45 -3.52 12.41 14.85
C VAL A 45 -3.54 13.90 14.55
N PHE A 46 -3.96 14.26 13.34
CA PHE A 46 -4.26 15.63 12.96
C PHE A 46 -5.58 15.66 12.20
N ILE A 47 -6.19 16.84 12.17
CA ILE A 47 -7.37 17.10 11.35
C ILE A 47 -6.88 17.84 10.10
N PRO A 48 -7.14 17.34 8.87
CA PRO A 48 -6.64 17.90 7.61
C PRO A 48 -7.44 19.13 7.18
N GLU A 49 -7.41 20.18 7.99
CA GLU A 49 -8.15 21.43 7.80
C GLU A 49 -7.22 22.62 7.58
N GLY A 50 -7.76 23.69 7.00
CA GLY A 50 -7.07 24.97 6.79
C GLY A 50 -6.58 25.18 5.36
N GLU A 51 -6.00 26.37 5.13
CA GLU A 51 -5.67 26.86 3.79
C GLU A 51 -4.72 25.92 3.02
N ALA A 52 -3.76 25.29 3.72
CA ALA A 52 -2.82 24.36 3.10
C ALA A 52 -3.51 23.14 2.47
N PHE A 53 -4.39 22.47 3.23
CA PHE A 53 -5.14 21.31 2.72
C PHE A 53 -6.13 21.72 1.63
N GLU A 54 -6.76 22.89 1.78
CA GLU A 54 -7.64 23.44 0.75
C GLU A 54 -6.91 23.76 -0.56
N ARG A 55 -5.64 24.18 -0.49
CA ARG A 55 -4.78 24.35 -1.67
C ARG A 55 -4.40 23.00 -2.28
N VAL A 56 -4.13 21.96 -1.48
CA VAL A 56 -3.86 20.61 -1.98
C VAL A 56 -5.08 20.04 -2.71
N LYS A 57 -6.27 20.12 -2.11
CA LYS A 57 -7.53 19.64 -2.71
C LYS A 57 -7.88 20.32 -4.03
N ARG A 58 -7.51 21.61 -4.20
CA ARG A 58 -7.76 22.39 -5.42
C ARG A 58 -6.61 22.34 -6.44
N ASN A 59 -5.50 21.67 -6.12
CA ASN A 59 -4.36 21.64 -7.01
C ASN A 59 -4.62 20.64 -8.15
N PRO A 60 -4.67 21.07 -9.42
CA PRO A 60 -4.94 20.18 -10.55
C PRO A 60 -3.83 19.14 -10.79
N LEU A 61 -2.65 19.30 -10.17
CA LEU A 61 -1.57 18.30 -10.22
C LEU A 61 -1.77 17.15 -9.23
N VAL A 62 -2.70 17.27 -8.28
CA VAL A 62 -3.04 16.21 -7.32
C VAL A 62 -4.11 15.35 -7.96
N GLY A 63 -3.75 14.14 -8.39
CA GLY A 63 -4.68 13.20 -9.00
C GLY A 63 -5.72 12.67 -8.01
N GLU A 64 -5.24 12.21 -6.85
CA GLU A 64 -6.06 11.66 -5.78
C GLU A 64 -5.43 11.99 -4.42
N TYR A 65 -6.27 12.08 -3.39
CA TYR A 65 -5.85 12.16 -2.01
C TYR A 65 -6.85 11.40 -1.14
N ASP A 66 -6.33 10.73 -0.12
CA ASP A 66 -7.13 9.97 0.82
C ASP A 66 -6.79 10.35 2.25
N LEU A 67 -7.81 10.36 3.09
CA LEU A 67 -7.64 10.53 4.52
C LEU A 67 -7.60 9.15 5.16
N ILE A 68 -6.49 8.87 5.85
CA ILE A 68 -6.29 7.59 6.53
C ILE A 68 -6.04 7.81 8.01
N LEU A 69 -6.48 6.84 8.81
CA LEU A 69 -6.10 6.70 10.21
C LEU A 69 -5.40 5.36 10.39
N GLN A 70 -4.14 5.36 10.82
CA GLN A 70 -3.38 4.13 10.96
C GLN A 70 -2.91 3.93 12.39
N GLU A 71 -3.15 2.75 12.95
CA GLU A 71 -2.84 2.41 14.33
C GLU A 71 -2.38 0.97 14.49
N ASN A 72 -1.59 0.72 15.54
CA ASN A 72 -1.31 -0.64 15.98
C ASN A 72 -2.51 -1.17 16.77
N VAL A 73 -3.00 -2.34 16.39
CA VAL A 73 -4.10 -3.05 17.05
C VAL A 73 -3.65 -4.44 17.47
N PHE A 74 -4.21 -4.92 18.57
CA PHE A 74 -4.08 -6.32 18.96
C PHE A 74 -5.20 -7.12 18.30
N VAL A 75 -4.84 -8.19 17.59
CA VAL A 75 -5.76 -9.07 16.89
C VAL A 75 -5.71 -10.43 17.57
N ASP A 76 -6.87 -11.00 17.84
CA ASP A 76 -7.06 -12.35 18.37
C ASP A 76 -8.11 -13.05 17.52
N TYR A 77 -7.75 -14.22 16.99
CA TYR A 77 -8.66 -15.08 16.24
C TYR A 77 -8.28 -16.54 16.40
N ASP A 78 -9.24 -17.37 16.81
CA ASP A 78 -9.09 -18.83 16.93
C ASP A 78 -7.81 -19.26 17.69
N GLY A 79 -7.52 -18.58 18.81
CA GLY A 79 -6.35 -18.86 19.65
C GLY A 79 -5.02 -18.31 19.12
N HIS A 80 -5.01 -17.68 17.95
CA HIS A 80 -3.85 -16.98 17.38
C HIS A 80 -3.95 -15.49 17.69
N GLN A 81 -2.85 -14.91 18.17
CA GLN A 81 -2.83 -13.53 18.61
C GLN A 81 -1.56 -12.81 18.15
N GLY A 82 -1.69 -11.52 17.82
CA GLY A 82 -0.61 -10.73 17.29
C GLY A 82 -0.92 -9.24 17.25
N ILE A 83 0.10 -8.44 16.96
CA ILE A 83 -0.04 -7.00 16.73
C ILE A 83 -0.07 -6.78 15.22
N ALA A 84 -1.09 -6.08 14.74
CA ALA A 84 -1.23 -5.68 13.34
C ALA A 84 -1.36 -4.15 13.23
N LYS A 85 -1.05 -3.62 12.05
CA LYS A 85 -1.40 -2.23 11.70
C LYS A 85 -2.79 -2.22 11.07
N ALA A 86 -3.75 -1.62 11.75
CA ALA A 86 -5.05 -1.31 11.16
C ALA A 86 -4.99 0.04 10.46
N LYS A 87 -5.47 0.10 9.21
CA LYS A 87 -5.64 1.34 8.45
C LYS A 87 -7.14 1.55 8.22
N GLY A 88 -7.70 2.55 8.89
CA GLY A 88 -9.01 3.10 8.58
C GLY A 88 -8.91 4.04 7.39
N VAL A 89 -9.83 3.89 6.45
CA VAL A 89 -9.89 4.63 5.20
C VAL A 89 -11.32 5.07 4.93
N ASP A 90 -11.50 6.05 4.05
CA ASP A 90 -12.83 6.48 3.62
C ASP A 90 -13.34 5.68 2.40
N SER A 91 -14.55 6.01 1.96
CA SER A 91 -15.18 5.37 0.80
C SER A 91 -14.49 5.67 -0.53
N THR A 92 -13.76 6.79 -0.62
CA THR A 92 -13.02 7.17 -1.84
C THR A 92 -11.86 6.21 -2.03
N PHE A 93 -11.08 5.99 -0.96
CA PHE A 93 -10.03 4.99 -0.94
C PHE A 93 -10.58 3.59 -1.24
N GLU A 94 -11.71 3.20 -0.63
CA GLU A 94 -12.33 1.89 -0.88
C GLU A 94 -12.64 1.69 -2.38
N ALA A 95 -13.11 2.73 -3.06
CA ALA A 95 -13.52 2.67 -4.46
C ALA A 95 -12.35 2.72 -5.46
N ASN A 96 -11.28 3.44 -5.13
CA ASN A 96 -10.19 3.74 -6.06
C ASN A 96 -8.89 2.99 -5.77
N SER A 97 -8.80 2.28 -4.65
CA SER A 97 -7.57 1.59 -4.27
C SER A 97 -7.21 0.48 -5.26
N THR A 98 -5.97 0.52 -5.76
CA THR A 98 -5.38 -0.54 -6.59
C THR A 98 -5.20 -1.86 -5.83
N LEU A 99 -5.34 -1.86 -4.49
CA LEU A 99 -5.31 -3.07 -3.67
C LEU A 99 -6.39 -4.09 -4.06
N ALA A 100 -7.49 -3.63 -4.67
CA ALA A 100 -8.54 -4.51 -5.17
C ALA A 100 -8.02 -5.51 -6.22
N GLU A 101 -7.01 -5.14 -7.00
CA GLU A 101 -6.39 -6.01 -8.02
C GLU A 101 -5.51 -7.11 -7.42
N HIS A 102 -5.10 -6.95 -6.16
CA HIS A 102 -4.21 -7.87 -5.45
C HIS A 102 -4.94 -8.81 -4.49
N ILE A 103 -6.28 -8.84 -4.53
CA ILE A 103 -7.09 -9.74 -3.71
C ILE A 103 -6.90 -11.18 -4.17
N THR A 104 -6.43 -12.02 -3.26
CA THR A 104 -6.26 -13.47 -3.50
C THR A 104 -7.53 -14.26 -3.22
N ASN A 105 -8.35 -13.81 -2.26
CA ASN A 105 -9.59 -14.49 -1.89
C ASN A 105 -10.63 -13.48 -1.37
N GLY A 106 -11.88 -13.65 -1.77
CA GLY A 106 -12.97 -12.73 -1.44
C GLY A 106 -13.08 -11.53 -2.38
N MET A 107 -13.46 -10.37 -1.84
CA MET A 107 -13.66 -9.12 -2.57
C MET A 107 -13.11 -7.98 -1.72
N PHE A 108 -12.49 -6.99 -2.35
CA PHE A 108 -12.12 -5.75 -1.65
C PHE A 108 -13.38 -4.94 -1.35
N SER A 109 -13.92 -5.13 -0.15
CA SER A 109 -14.99 -4.30 0.37
C SER A 109 -14.90 -4.22 1.89
N LEU A 110 -15.05 -3.01 2.41
CA LEU A 110 -15.03 -2.67 3.83
C LEU A 110 -16.45 -2.58 4.39
N HIS A 111 -17.49 -2.68 3.55
CA HIS A 111 -18.89 -2.56 3.96
C HIS A 111 -19.81 -3.50 3.17
N LYS A 112 -20.57 -4.34 3.89
CA LYS A 112 -21.68 -5.11 3.32
C LYS A 112 -23.00 -4.61 3.90
N GLY A 113 -23.58 -3.60 3.27
CA GLY A 113 -24.74 -2.89 3.80
C GLY A 113 -24.37 -2.15 5.09
N GLN A 114 -24.96 -2.55 6.22
CA GLN A 114 -24.63 -1.96 7.53
C GLN A 114 -23.53 -2.73 8.29
N LEU A 115 -23.02 -3.82 7.71
CA LEU A 115 -22.01 -4.65 8.35
C LEU A 115 -20.60 -4.13 7.99
N PRO A 116 -19.80 -3.64 8.96
CA PRO A 116 -18.41 -3.31 8.71
C PRO A 116 -17.62 -4.60 8.44
N GLN A 117 -16.74 -4.53 7.47
CA GLN A 117 -15.84 -5.61 7.07
C GLN A 117 -14.39 -5.14 7.16
N MET A 118 -13.47 -6.10 7.12
CA MET A 118 -12.03 -5.84 7.08
C MET A 118 -11.42 -6.66 5.96
N VAL A 119 -10.50 -6.04 5.23
CA VAL A 119 -9.59 -6.73 4.33
C VAL A 119 -8.28 -6.94 5.08
N VAL A 120 -7.81 -8.18 5.12
CA VAL A 120 -6.58 -8.57 5.83
C VAL A 120 -5.49 -8.92 4.85
N GLY A 121 -4.25 -8.50 5.16
CA GLY A 121 -3.09 -8.89 4.37
C GLY A 121 -2.81 -10.39 4.51
N ALA A 122 -2.27 -11.02 3.46
CA ALA A 122 -2.01 -12.46 3.44
C ALA A 122 -1.14 -12.94 4.62
N GLY A 123 -0.16 -12.15 5.07
CA GLY A 123 0.69 -12.50 6.22
C GLY A 123 0.02 -12.41 7.59
N LEU A 124 -1.19 -11.84 7.69
CA LEU A 124 -2.01 -11.87 8.90
C LEU A 124 -3.09 -12.95 8.83
N ALA A 125 -3.50 -13.34 7.61
CA ALA A 125 -4.56 -14.31 7.37
C ALA A 125 -4.10 -15.78 7.54
N TYR A 126 -2.79 -16.04 7.40
CA TYR A 126 -2.14 -17.35 7.52
C TYR A 126 -1.07 -17.33 8.60
#